data_AF-A0A2H0Y5X4-F1
#
_entry.id   AF-A0A2H0Y5X4-F1
#
_cell.length_a   1.000
_cell.length_b   1.000
_cell.length_c   1.000
_cell.angle_alpha   90.00
_cell.angle_beta   90.00
_cell.angle_gamma   90.00
#
_symmetry.space_group_name_H-M   'P 1'
#
loop_
_entity.id
_entity.type
_entity.pdbx_description
1 polymer ?
#
loop_
_entity_poly.entity_id
_entity_poly.type
_entity_poly.pdbx_seq_one_letter_code
_entity_poly.pdbx_strand_id
1 'polypeptide(L)' 'MRKYLGFLKVSSLAVKIAAWIFLFLGVLSGIATILNKVPGYPWWMGVIILGVYAFLFFFFYLIAKIADLLTKIINEIKKE' A
#
# COMPACT_ATOMS: atom_id res chain seq x y z
N MET A 1 8.79 -11.07 -24.04
CA MET A 1 7.47 -11.16 -23.35
C MET A 1 7.48 -11.82 -21.98
N ARG A 2 8.12 -12.99 -21.73
CA ARG A 2 8.18 -13.63 -20.41
C ARG A 2 8.82 -12.74 -19.30
N LYS A 3 9.78 -11.88 -19.68
CA LYS A 3 10.38 -10.83 -18.83
C LYS A 3 9.36 -9.77 -18.33
N TYR A 4 8.41 -9.35 -19.15
CA TYR A 4 7.43 -8.31 -18.77
C TYR A 4 6.40 -8.82 -17.76
N LEU A 5 6.01 -10.10 -17.86
CA LEU A 5 5.15 -10.75 -16.86
C LEU A 5 5.88 -10.97 -15.53
N GLY A 6 7.18 -11.32 -15.57
CA GLY A 6 8.02 -11.35 -14.38
C GLY A 6 8.15 -9.95 -13.74
N PHE A 7 8.31 -8.91 -14.56
CA PHE A 7 8.38 -7.53 -14.11
C PHE A 7 7.09 -7.07 -13.42
N LEU A 8 5.92 -7.35 -14.02
CA LEU A 8 4.60 -7.06 -13.44
C LEU A 8 4.38 -7.73 -12.08
N LYS A 9 4.84 -8.97 -11.93
CA LYS A 9 4.73 -9.72 -10.68
C LYS A 9 5.65 -9.18 -9.59
N VAL A 10 6.88 -8.81 -9.96
CA VAL A 10 7.85 -8.19 -9.04
C VAL A 10 7.40 -6.77 -8.65
N SER A 11 6.86 -5.99 -9.59
CA SER A 11 6.34 -4.65 -9.31
C SER A 11 5.12 -4.69 -8.41
N SER A 12 4.21 -5.66 -8.59
CA SER A 12 3.09 -5.88 -7.65
C SER A 12 3.58 -6.16 -6.23
N LEU A 13 4.59 -7.03 -6.09
CA LEU A 13 5.21 -7.34 -4.81
C LEU A 13 5.85 -6.10 -4.17
N ALA A 14 6.58 -5.31 -4.95
CA ALA A 14 7.17 -4.06 -4.50
C ALA A 14 6.11 -3.04 -4.04
N VAL A 15 5.01 -2.89 -4.77
CA VAL A 15 3.90 -2.00 -4.38
C VAL A 15 3.21 -2.47 -3.09
N LYS A 16 3.06 -3.79 -2.88
CA LYS A 16 2.53 -4.32 -1.60
C LYS A 16 3.47 -4.01 -0.44
N ILE A 17 4.78 -4.21 -0.63
CA ILE A 17 5.78 -3.90 0.39
C ILE A 17 5.75 -2.40 0.72
N ALA A 18 5.70 -1.55 -0.30
CA ALA A 18 5.57 -0.11 -0.13
C ALA A 18 4.29 0.24 0.65
N ALA A 19 3.14 -0.36 0.30
CA ALA A 19 1.89 -0.16 1.02
C ALA A 19 2.07 -0.48 2.52
N TRP A 20 2.63 -1.65 2.85
CA TRP A 20 2.89 -2.03 4.25
C TRP A 20 3.80 -1.06 4.99
N ILE A 21 4.84 -0.52 4.32
CA ILE A 21 5.71 0.52 4.90
C ILE A 21 4.91 1.78 5.18
N PHE A 22 4.09 2.24 4.23
CA PHE A 22 3.22 3.41 4.44
C PHE A 22 2.26 3.19 5.60
N LEU A 23 1.61 2.03 5.69
CA LEU A 23 0.73 1.71 6.82
C LEU A 23 1.49 1.74 8.14
N PHE A 24 2.67 1.14 8.22
CA PHE A 24 3.49 1.12 9.43
C PHE A 24 3.87 2.54 9.88
N LEU A 25 4.35 3.37 8.95
CA LEU A 25 4.69 4.77 9.23
C LEU A 25 3.46 5.60 9.62
N GLY A 26 2.33 5.38 8.96
CA GLY A 26 1.06 6.02 9.27
C GLY A 26 0.55 5.67 10.66
N VAL A 27 0.64 4.40 11.03
CA VAL A 27 0.25 3.91 12.36
C VAL A 27 1.16 4.50 13.45
N LEU A 28 2.48 4.46 13.26
CA LEU A 28 3.42 5.04 14.22
C LEU A 28 3.22 6.55 14.39
N SER A 29 3.11 7.30 13.29
CA SER A 29 2.93 8.75 13.33
C SER A 29 1.56 9.13 13.90
N GLY A 30 0.51 8.42 13.53
CA GLY A 30 -0.83 8.61 14.05
C GLY A 30 -0.92 8.36 15.56
N ILE A 31 -0.37 7.24 16.04
CA ILE A 31 -0.32 6.91 17.47
C ILE A 31 0.52 7.94 18.23
N ALA A 32 1.70 8.31 17.73
CA ALA A 32 2.55 9.31 18.37
C ALA A 32 1.83 10.66 18.52
N THR A 33 1.04 11.05 17.51
CA THR A 33 0.25 12.29 17.53
C THR A 33 -0.92 12.19 18.52
N ILE A 34 -1.62 11.05 18.57
CA ILE A 34 -2.72 10.83 19.55
C ILE A 34 -2.20 10.86 20.99
N LEU A 35 -1.00 10.31 21.24
CA LEU A 35 -0.36 10.32 22.56
C LEU A 35 0.25 11.67 22.95
N ASN A 36 0.02 12.74 22.18
CA ASN A 36 0.62 14.07 22.36
C ASN A 36 2.16 14.03 22.46
N LYS A 37 2.82 13.02 21.86
CA LYS A 37 4.28 12.93 21.79
C LYS A 37 4.86 13.88 20.73
N VAL A 38 4.00 14.42 19.86
CA VAL A 38 4.36 15.39 18.83
C VAL A 38 3.88 16.79 19.27
N PRO A 39 4.79 17.69 19.69
CA PRO A 39 4.40 19.04 20.09
C PRO A 39 3.89 19.83 18.87
N GLY A 40 2.84 20.63 19.08
CA GLY A 40 2.27 21.50 18.04
C GLY A 40 1.11 20.91 17.23
N TYR A 41 0.75 19.64 17.44
CA TYR A 41 -0.38 19.00 16.75
C TYR A 41 -1.51 18.64 17.72
N PRO A 42 -2.79 18.93 17.38
CA PRO A 42 -3.93 18.45 18.16
C PRO A 42 -4.04 16.93 18.12
N TRP A 43 -4.49 16.30 19.21
CA TRP A 43 -4.64 14.84 19.30
C TRP A 43 -5.56 14.24 18.22
N TRP A 44 -6.64 14.93 17.86
CA TRP A 44 -7.55 14.53 16.78
C TRP A 44 -6.86 14.47 15.41
N MET A 45 -5.77 15.23 15.22
CA MET A 45 -5.02 15.23 13.97
C MET A 45 -4.35 13.88 13.73
N GLY A 46 -4.00 13.15 14.79
CA GLY A 46 -3.52 11.77 14.68
C GLY A 46 -4.57 10.80 14.12
N VAL A 47 -5.86 11.01 14.42
CA VAL A 47 -6.96 10.21 13.83
C VAL A 47 -7.09 10.48 12.33
N ILE A 48 -6.94 11.74 11.91
CA ILE A 48 -6.93 12.12 10.49
C ILE A 48 -5.73 11.49 9.78
N ILE A 49 -4.55 11.57 10.37
CA ILE A 49 -3.32 10.95 9.83
C ILE A 49 -3.52 9.44 9.66
N LEU A 50 -4.06 8.74 10.67
CA LEU A 50 -4.38 7.31 10.55
C LEU A 50 -5.35 7.04 9.41
N GLY A 51 -6.42 7.83 9.30
CA GLY A 51 -7.41 7.68 8.23
C GLY A 51 -6.81 7.84 6.83
N VAL A 52 -5.99 8.88 6.62
CA VAL A 52 -5.32 9.14 5.34
C VAL A 52 -4.34 8.03 4.98
N TYR A 53 -3.50 7.61 5.93
CA TYR A 53 -2.53 6.54 5.67
C TYR A 53 -3.18 5.17 5.48
N ALA A 54 -4.26 4.87 6.19
CA ALA A 54 -5.04 3.66 5.97
C ALA A 54 -5.69 3.68 4.58
N PHE A 55 -6.24 4.82 4.15
CA PHE A 55 -6.78 4.98 2.80
C PHE A 55 -5.70 4.75 1.73
N LEU A 56 -4.52 5.37 1.88
CA LEU A 56 -3.39 5.18 0.97
C LEU A 56 -2.91 3.73 0.92
N PHE A 57 -2.87 3.04 2.07
CA PHE A 57 -2.56 1.62 2.13
C PHE A 57 -3.54 0.80 1.29
N PHE A 58 -4.85 0.98 1.50
CA PHE A 58 -5.86 0.26 0.75
C PHE A 58 -5.77 0.57 -0.75
N PHE A 59 -5.53 1.82 -1.11
CA PHE A 59 -5.36 2.25 -2.49
C PHE A 59 -4.18 1.53 -3.18
N PHE A 60 -2.99 1.56 -2.57
CA PHE A 60 -1.82 0.87 -3.12
C PHE A 60 -1.99 -0.66 -3.14
N TYR A 61 -2.60 -1.22 -2.10
CA TYR A 61 -2.88 -2.65 -2.04
C TYR A 61 -3.82 -3.08 -3.17
N LEU A 62 -4.85 -2.28 -3.46
CA LEU A 62 -5.81 -2.52 -4.53
C LEU A 62 -5.13 -2.45 -5.90
N ILE A 63 -4.26 -1.47 -6.14
CA ILE A 63 -3.45 -1.39 -7.38
C ILE A 63 -2.59 -2.64 -7.55
N ALA A 64 -1.89 -3.09 -6.50
CA ALA A 64 -1.08 -4.30 -6.58
C ALA A 64 -1.93 -5.54 -6.88
N LYS A 65 -3.13 -5.63 -6.29
CA LYS A 65 -4.07 -6.73 -6.55
C LYS A 65 -4.57 -6.72 -8.00
N ILE A 66 -4.82 -5.56 -8.58
CA ILE A 66 -5.18 -5.43 -10.01
C ILE A 66 -4.02 -5.89 -10.90
N ALA A 67 -2.77 -5.50 -10.58
CA ALA A 67 -1.60 -5.95 -11.32
C ALA A 67 -1.40 -7.48 -11.27
N ASP A 68 -1.66 -8.10 -10.12
CA ASP A 68 -1.65 -9.56 -9.97
C ASP A 68 -2.73 -10.24 -10.82
N LEU A 69 -3.96 -9.68 -10.82
CA LEU A 69 -5.07 -10.20 -11.62
C LEU A 69 -4.77 -10.12 -13.11
N LEU A 70 -4.28 -8.97 -13.58
CA LEU A 70 -3.80 -8.79 -14.97
C LEU A 70 -2.76 -9.84 -15.34
N THR A 71 -1.78 -10.07 -14.46
CA THR A 71 -0.73 -11.07 -14.68
C THR A 71 -1.30 -12.49 -14.75
N LYS A 72 -2.31 -12.82 -13.94
CA LYS A 72 -3.02 -14.11 -14.02
C LYS A 72 -3.76 -14.26 -15.34
N ILE A 73 -4.59 -13.28 -15.71
CA ILE A 73 -5.39 -13.30 -16.94
C ILE A 73 -4.48 -13.47 -18.16
N ILE A 74 -3.38 -12.71 -18.25
CA ILE A 74 -2.43 -12.83 -19.38
C ILE A 74 -1.78 -14.22 -19.43
N ASN A 75 -1.44 -14.81 -18.28
CA ASN A 75 -0.85 -16.15 -18.25
C ASN A 75 -1.87 -17.23 -18.64
N GLU A 76 -3.14 -17.04 -18.30
CA GLU A 76 -4.22 -17.98 -18.59
C GLU A 76 -4.57 -17.97 -20.09
N ILE A 77 -4.74 -16.77 -20.67
CA ILE A 77 -4.95 -16.58 -22.12
C ILE A 77 -3.80 -17.14 -22.96
N LYS A 78 -2.56 -17.10 -22.45
CA LYS A 78 -1.38 -17.58 -23.18
C LYS A 78 -1.14 -19.10 -23.04
N LYS A 79 -1.91 -19.76 -22.18
CA LYS A 79 -1.79 -21.20 -21.93
C LYS A 79 -2.71 -22.01 -22.84
N GLU A 80 -3.77 -21.39 -23.34
CA GLU A 80 -4.50 -21.76 -24.56
C GLU A 80 -3.72 -21.34 -25.81
#